data_AF-A0A830G4H0-F1
#
_entry.id   AF-A0A830G4H0-F1
#
_cell.length_a   1.000
_cell.length_b   1.000
_cell.length_c   1.000
_cell.angle_alpha   90.00
_cell.angle_beta   90.00
_cell.angle_gamma   90.00
#
_symmetry.space_group_name_H-M   'P 1'
#
loop_
_entity.id
_entity.type
_entity.pdbx_description
1 polymer ?
#
loop_
_entity_poly.entity_id
_entity_poly.type
_entity_poly.pdbx_seq_one_letter_code
_entity_poly.pdbx_strand_id
1 'polypeptide(L)' 'MVSPNSPLGPLRDAFEREYDDAVVYADRTSEDVLHEGPVRIAANGWVELPSGRLISPNVVHHVDERP' A
#
# COMPACT_ATOMS: atom_id res chain seq x y z
N MET A 1 -16.09 -12.47 7.08
CA MET A 1 -16.52 -13.24 5.88
C MET A 1 -16.48 -12.26 4.71
N VAL A 2 -15.48 -12.35 3.83
CA VAL A 2 -15.36 -11.50 2.64
C VAL A 2 -16.14 -12.13 1.50
N SER A 3 -16.86 -11.32 0.71
CA SER A 3 -17.73 -11.82 -0.38
C SER A 3 -16.91 -12.38 -1.55
N PRO A 4 -17.28 -13.54 -2.11
CA PRO A 4 -16.50 -14.24 -3.14
C PRO A 4 -16.48 -13.57 -4.52
N ASN A 5 -17.21 -12.47 -4.71
CA ASN A 5 -17.29 -11.72 -5.98
C ASN A 5 -16.67 -10.32 -5.91
N SER A 6 -15.77 -10.05 -4.95
CA SER A 6 -15.01 -8.82 -5.00
C SER A 6 -13.95 -8.92 -6.12
N PRO A 7 -13.91 -7.99 -7.09
CA PRO A 7 -12.85 -7.96 -8.10
C PRO A 7 -11.45 -7.75 -7.49
N LEU A 8 -11.38 -7.44 -6.19
CA LEU A 8 -10.16 -7.32 -5.40
C LEU A 8 -9.67 -8.65 -4.81
N GLY A 9 -10.47 -9.73 -4.88
CA GLY A 9 -10.09 -11.07 -4.41
C GLY A 9 -8.75 -11.56 -4.99
N PRO A 10 -8.57 -11.59 -6.32
CA PRO A 10 -7.30 -12.03 -6.91
C PRO A 10 -6.16 -11.01 -6.78
N LEU A 11 -6.42 -9.76 -6.41
CA LEU A 11 -5.37 -8.77 -6.10
C LEU A 11 -4.73 -9.05 -4.72
N ARG A 12 -5.49 -9.65 -3.79
CA ARG A 12 -5.01 -9.98 -2.44
C ARG A 12 -3.96 -11.09 -2.39
N ASP A 13 -4.00 -12.02 -3.34
CA ASP A 13 -2.98 -13.06 -3.46
C ASP A 13 -1.71 -12.57 -4.21
N ALA A 14 -1.66 -11.29 -4.60
CA ALA A 14 -0.52 -10.66 -5.27
C ALA A 14 0.25 -9.67 -4.38
N PHE A 15 -0.06 -9.61 -3.08
CA PHE A 15 0.71 -8.79 -2.14
C PHE A 15 2.04 -9.47 -1.81
N GLU A 16 3.14 -8.82 -2.21
CA GLU A 16 4.49 -9.34 -1.99
C GLU A 16 5.06 -8.92 -0.64
N ARG A 17 4.62 -7.77 -0.10
CA ARG A 17 5.16 -7.18 1.12
C ARG A 17 4.05 -6.61 1.98
N GLU A 18 4.13 -6.86 3.28
CA GLU A 18 3.27 -6.30 4.32
C GLU A 18 4.16 -5.68 5.39
N TYR A 19 3.88 -4.44 5.74
CA TYR A 19 4.61 -3.69 6.77
C TYR A 19 3.62 -3.29 7.87
N ASP A 20 3.99 -3.57 9.13
CA ASP A 20 3.19 -3.17 10.30
C ASP A 20 3.31 -1.66 10.56
N ASP A 21 4.45 -1.06 10.24
CA ASP A 21 4.66 0.39 10.28
C ASP A 21 5.54 0.85 9.11
N ALA A 22 5.01 1.76 8.29
CA ALA A 22 5.71 2.35 7.16
C ALA A 22 5.21 3.77 6.86
N VAL A 23 6.02 4.54 6.14
CA VAL A 23 5.62 5.84 5.61
C VAL A 23 5.62 5.79 4.09
N VAL A 24 4.54 6.26 3.47
CA VAL A 24 4.36 6.33 2.02
C VAL A 24 4.49 7.78 1.59
N TYR A 25 5.43 8.07 0.70
CA TYR A 25 5.71 9.44 0.25
C TYR A 25 5.34 9.67 -1.21
N ALA A 26 4.87 10.89 -1.52
CA ALA A 26 4.56 11.33 -2.88
C ALA A 26 5.78 11.90 -3.62
N ASP A 27 6.81 12.30 -2.87
CA ASP A 27 8.02 12.90 -3.41
C ASP A 27 9.28 12.16 -2.93
N ARG A 28 10.44 12.62 -3.44
CA ARG A 28 11.75 12.06 -3.14
C ARG A 28 12.41 12.66 -1.89
N THR A 29 11.96 13.83 -1.46
CA THR A 29 12.50 14.59 -0.33
C THR A 29 11.85 14.23 0.99
N SER A 30 10.83 13.37 0.98
CA SER A 30 10.06 12.91 2.13
C SER A 30 9.26 14.05 2.80
N GLU A 31 8.84 15.06 2.02
CA GLU A 31 8.08 16.21 2.52
C GLU A 31 6.55 16.00 2.43
N ASP A 32 6.09 15.31 1.39
CA ASP A 32 4.67 14.99 1.14
C ASP A 32 4.37 13.53 1.53
N VAL A 33 3.73 13.37 2.69
CA VAL A 33 3.31 12.09 3.26
C VAL A 33 1.90 11.75 2.79
N LEU A 34 1.76 10.63 2.09
CA LEU A 34 0.47 10.08 1.68
C LEU A 34 -0.20 9.24 2.77
N HIS A 35 0.61 8.52 3.56
CA HIS A 35 0.15 7.66 4.65
C HIS A 35 1.29 7.31 5.61
N GLU A 36 0.94 7.10 6.88
CA GLU A 36 1.81 6.59 7.94
C GLU A 36 1.09 5.47 8.71
N GLY A 37 1.79 4.36 8.95
CA GLY A 37 1.28 3.18 9.64
C GLY A 37 1.26 1.93 8.74
N PRO A 38 0.41 0.92 9.05
CA PRO A 38 0.45 -0.36 8.36
C PRO A 38 0.07 -0.24 6.89
N VAL A 39 0.71 -1.01 6.02
CA VAL A 39 0.42 -1.08 4.57
C VAL A 39 0.69 -2.46 3.98
N ARG A 40 0.04 -2.75 2.84
CA ARG A 40 0.37 -3.90 1.97
C ARG A 40 0.74 -3.41 0.58
N ILE A 41 1.79 -3.97 -0.01
CA ILE A 41 2.30 -3.58 -1.33
C ILE A 41 2.14 -4.75 -2.29
N ALA A 42 1.34 -4.52 -3.34
CA ALA A 42 1.11 -5.48 -4.41
C ALA A 42 2.33 -5.56 -5.35
N ALA A 43 2.52 -6.71 -6.01
CA ALA A 43 3.59 -6.91 -6.99
C ALA A 43 3.63 -5.86 -8.11
N ASN A 44 2.47 -5.27 -8.43
CA ASN A 44 2.32 -4.20 -9.42
C ASN A 44 2.48 -2.78 -8.85
N GLY A 45 2.93 -2.65 -7.60
CA GLY A 45 3.25 -1.38 -6.93
C GLY A 45 2.08 -0.66 -6.26
N TRP A 46 0.86 -1.20 -6.31
CA TRP A 46 -0.26 -0.61 -5.56
C TRP A 46 -0.08 -0.78 -4.05
N VAL A 47 -0.48 0.24 -3.29
CA VAL A 47 -0.43 0.21 -1.83
C VAL A 47 -1.85 0.15 -1.26
N GLU A 48 -2.19 -0.92 -0.54
CA GLU A 48 -3.44 -1.06 0.22
C GLU A 48 -3.23 -0.58 1.66
N LEU A 49 -4.10 0.34 2.09
CA LEU A 49 -4.19 0.81 3.48
C LEU A 49 -5.10 -0.11 4.31
N PRO A 50 -5.05 -0.08 5.65
CA PRO A 50 -5.92 -0.90 6.51
C PRO A 50 -7.43 -0.62 6.31
N SER A 51 -7.76 0.58 5.81
CA SER A 51 -9.11 0.96 5.43
C SER A 51 -9.63 0.27 4.16
N GLY A 52 -8.77 -0.45 3.42
CA GLY A 52 -9.05 -0.99 2.09
C GLY A 52 -8.90 0.02 0.96
N ARG A 53 -8.45 1.25 1.26
CA ARG A 53 -8.12 2.26 0.23
C ARG A 53 -6.85 1.84 -0.51
N LEU A 54 -6.87 2.04 -1.82
CA LEU A 54 -5.71 1.82 -2.69
C LEU A 54 -5.05 3.15 -3.07
N ILE A 55 -3.72 3.21 -2.98
CA ILE A 55 -2.89 4.31 -3.48
C ILE A 55 -2.20 3.83 -4.77
N SER A 56 -2.32 4.65 -5.81
CA SER A 56 -1.76 4.35 -7.14
C SER A 56 -0.22 4.37 -7.10
N PRO A 57 0.47 3.42 -7.75
CA PRO A 57 1.93 3.47 -7.88
C PRO A 57 2.42 4.73 -8.58
N ASN A 58 1.60 5.39 -9.39
CA ASN A 58 1.98 6.62 -10.09
C ASN A 58 2.11 7.84 -9.18
N VAL A 59 1.55 7.78 -7.96
CA VAL A 59 1.68 8.86 -6.98
C VAL A 59 2.62 8.49 -5.83
N VAL A 60 2.99 7.21 -5.70
CA VAL A 60 3.94 6.76 -4.68
C VAL A 60 5.34 6.88 -5.25
N HIS A 61 6.19 7.68 -4.61
CA HIS A 61 7.60 7.75 -4.97
C HIS A 61 8.41 6.66 -4.24
N HIS A 62 8.22 6.53 -2.92
CA HIS A 62 8.89 5.52 -2.12
C HIS A 62 8.09 5.19 -0.85
N VAL A 63 8.43 4.04 -0.27
CA VAL A 63 7.88 3.55 0.99
C VAL A 63 9.06 3.18 1.89
N ASP A 64 9.09 3.74 3.08
CA ASP A 64 10.10 3.44 4.09
C ASP A 64 9.46 2.61 5.21
N GLU A 65 10.00 1.41 5.46
CA GLU A 65 9.66 0.61 6.64
C GLU A 65 10.25 1.26 7.91
N ARG A 66 9.52 1.20 9.02
CA ARG A 66 10.04 1.62 10.32
C ARG A 66 10.33 0.39 11.18
N PRO A 67 11.49 0.37 11.88
CA PRO A 67 11.89 -0.74 12.75
C PRO A 67 11.04 -0.86 14.01
#